data_AF-A0A9E2CEH6-F1
#
_entry.id   AF-A0A9E2CEH6-F1
#
_cell.length_a   1.000
_cell.length_b   1.000
_cell.length_c   1.000
_cell.angle_alpha   90.00
_cell.angle_beta   90.00
_cell.angle_gamma   90.00
#
_symmetry.space_group_name_H-M   'P 1'
#
loop_
_entity.id
_entity.type
_entity.pdbx_description
1 polymer ?
#
loop_
_entity_poly.entity_id
_entity_poly.type
_entity_poly.pdbx_seq_one_letter_code
_entity_poly.pdbx_strand_id
1 'polypeptide(L)' 'MAMSLTFEWDATKASDNLQKHRVSFEDAIAVFADPVARVFSDELHSQDEIRELIIGHGRNGQLLVVS' A
#
# COMPACT_ATOMS: atom_id res chain seq x y z
N MET A 1 -15.77 18.18 -8.76
CA MET A 1 -15.93 16.72 -8.67
C MET A 1 -14.79 16.19 -7.83
N ALA A 2 -15.06 15.61 -6.66
CA ALA A 2 -14.01 14.97 -5.86
C ALA A 2 -13.73 13.58 -6.46
N MET A 3 -12.49 13.29 -6.83
CA MET A 3 -12.09 11.96 -7.25
C MET A 3 -12.02 11.07 -6.01
N SER A 4 -12.86 10.04 -5.94
CA SER A 4 -12.78 9.00 -4.91
C SER A 4 -11.76 7.96 -5.37
N LEU A 5 -10.71 7.75 -4.57
CA LEU A 5 -9.80 6.63 -4.76
C LEU A 5 -10.53 5.31 -4.45
N THR A 6 -10.40 4.34 -5.34
CA THR A 6 -10.91 2.98 -5.16
C THR A 6 -9.73 2.03 -5.06
N PHE A 7 -9.76 1.13 -4.09
CA PHE A 7 -8.72 0.15 -3.85
C PHE A 7 -9.32 -1.25 -3.96
N GLU A 8 -8.57 -2.16 -4.58
CA GLU A 8 -8.93 -3.56 -4.70
C GLU A 8 -7.72 -4.43 -4.35
N TRP A 9 -8.00 -5.61 -3.82
CA TRP A 9 -6.99 -6.62 -3.50
C TRP A 9 -7.64 -7.99 -3.46
N ASP A 10 -6.81 -9.01 -3.70
CA ASP A 10 -7.21 -10.39 -3.51
C ASP A 10 -7.41 -10.70 -2.00
N ALA A 11 -8.48 -11.42 -1.69
CA ALA A 11 -8.84 -11.75 -0.31
C ALA A 11 -7.81 -12.67 0.38
N THR A 12 -7.21 -13.59 -0.38
CA THR A 12 -6.14 -14.45 0.14
C THR A 12 -4.88 -13.63 0.42
N LYS A 13 -4.49 -12.72 -0.47
CA LYS A 13 -3.37 -11.78 -0.23
C LYS A 13 -3.62 -10.92 1.02
N ALA A 14 -4.84 -10.42 1.22
CA ALA A 14 -5.19 -9.61 2.38
C ALA A 14 -5.08 -10.40 3.70
N SER A 15 -5.60 -11.62 3.73
CA SER A 15 -5.49 -12.51 4.89
C SER A 15 -4.03 -12.82 5.22
N ASP A 16 -3.24 -13.18 4.20
CA ASP A 16 -1.82 -13.48 4.36
C ASP A 16 -1.03 -12.26 4.85
N ASN A 17 -1.32 -11.08 4.32
CA ASN A 17 -0.66 -9.84 4.72
C ASN A 17 -0.95 -9.51 6.18
N LEU A 18 -2.21 -9.63 6.59
CA LEU A 18 -2.61 -9.40 7.98
C LEU A 18 -1.93 -10.40 8.92
N GLN A 19 -1.83 -11.67 8.54
CA GLN A 19 -1.15 -12.68 9.35
C GLN A 19 0.36 -12.41 9.47
N LYS A 20 1.02 -12.05 8.36
CA LYS A 20 2.47 -11.85 8.29
C LYS A 20 2.91 -10.52 8.92
N HIS A 21 2.20 -9.44 8.62
CA HIS A 21 2.63 -8.07 8.93
C HIS A 21 1.79 -7.39 10.02
N ARG A 22 0.65 -7.99 10.39
CA ARG A 22 -0.31 -7.41 11.36
C ARG A 22 -0.83 -6.04 10.95
N VAL A 23 -0.89 -5.81 9.64
CA VAL A 23 -1.44 -4.61 9.02
C VAL A 23 -2.45 -5.06 7.96
N SER A 24 -3.68 -4.59 8.06
CA SER A 24 -4.71 -4.81 7.04
C SER A 24 -4.51 -3.83 5.88
N PHE A 25 -5.02 -4.16 4.69
CA PHE A 25 -4.95 -3.21 3.57
C PHE A 25 -5.86 -2.00 3.79
N GLU A 26 -6.96 -2.16 4.52
CA GLU A 26 -7.84 -1.09 4.97
C GLU A 26 -7.16 -0.08 5.90
N ASP A 27 -6.15 -0.50 6.68
CA ASP A 27 -5.33 0.42 7.47
C ASP A 27 -4.16 0.98 6.65
N ALA A 28 -3.63 0.19 5.72
CA ALA A 28 -2.52 0.58 4.86
C ALA A 28 -2.91 1.68 3.86
N ILE A 29 -4.18 1.73 3.41
CA ILE A 29 -4.64 2.78 2.46
C ILE A 29 -4.47 4.20 3.00
N ALA A 30 -4.32 4.37 4.32
CA ALA A 30 -4.02 5.67 4.93
C ALA A 30 -2.72 6.28 4.40
N VAL A 31 -1.78 5.45 3.91
CA VAL A 31 -0.53 5.89 3.28
C VAL A 31 -0.76 6.81 2.08
N PHE A 32 -1.87 6.62 1.33
CA PHE A 32 -2.21 7.45 0.18
C PHE A 32 -2.72 8.84 0.57
N ALA A 33 -3.08 9.04 1.85
CA ALA A 33 -3.48 10.33 2.40
C ALA A 33 -2.33 11.02 3.14
N ASP A 34 -1.17 10.38 3.30
CA ASP A 34 -0.02 10.96 4.00
C ASP A 34 0.64 12.04 3.12
N PRO A 35 0.67 13.32 3.55
CA PRO A 35 1.26 14.42 2.79
C PRO A 35 2.74 14.27 2.48
N VAL A 36 3.45 13.42 3.24
CA VAL A 36 4.89 13.17 3.05
C VAL A 36 5.19 11.78 2.48
N ALA A 37 4.16 11.05 2.02
CA ALA A 37 4.35 9.78 1.36
C ALA A 37 5.20 9.91 0.09
N ARG A 38 5.99 8.88 -0.19
CA ARG A 38 6.84 8.81 -1.38
C ARG A 38 6.54 7.56 -2.17
N VAL A 39 6.32 7.74 -3.47
CA VAL A 39 6.16 6.65 -4.44
C VAL A 39 7.48 6.41 -5.16
N PHE A 40 7.82 5.13 -5.37
CA PHE A 40 9.01 4.66 -6.04
C PHE A 40 8.62 3.58 -7.06
N SER A 41 9.33 3.51 -8.17
CA SER A 41 9.20 2.38 -9.09
C SER A 41 9.89 1.15 -8.50
N ASP A 42 9.22 0.00 -8.49
CA ASP A 42 9.83 -1.28 -8.09
C ASP A 42 10.56 -1.90 -9.28
N GLU A 43 11.78 -1.41 -9.54
CA GLU A 43 12.64 -1.85 -10.63
C GLU A 43 13.16 -3.30 -10.45
N LEU A 44 13.04 -3.87 -9.24
CA LEU A 44 13.55 -5.21 -8.94
C LEU A 44 12.56 -6.33 -9.34
N HIS A 45 11.27 -6.02 -9.47
CA HIS A 45 10.22 -7.04 -9.57
C HIS A 45 9.47 -7.11 -10.89
N SER A 46 9.98 -6.55 -12.00
CA SER A 46 9.21 -6.64 -13.24
C SER A 46 10.01 -6.58 -14.53
N GLN A 47 10.15 -7.74 -15.17
CA GLN A 47 10.29 -7.79 -16.62
C GLN A 47 8.91 -7.79 -17.32
N ASP A 48 7.83 -8.09 -16.59
CA ASP A 48 6.50 -8.33 -17.18
C ASP A 48 5.38 -7.37 -16.70
N GLU A 49 5.51 -6.65 -15.57
CA GLU A 49 4.44 -5.78 -15.04
C GLU A 49 4.94 -4.61 -14.17
N ILE A 50 4.67 -3.37 -14.56
CA ILE A 50 5.10 -2.17 -13.82
C ILE A 50 4.47 -2.17 -12.41
N ARG A 51 5.33 -2.17 -11.38
CA ARG A 51 4.93 -2.07 -9.96
C ARG A 51 5.46 -0.81 -9.31
N GLU A 52 4.68 -0.26 -8.40
CA GLU A 52 5.04 0.91 -7.59
C GLU A 52 5.04 0.55 -6.11
N LEU A 53 5.96 1.15 -5.38
CA LEU A 53 6.08 1.09 -3.94
C LEU A 53 5.70 2.44 -3.36
N ILE A 54 4.90 2.46 -2.30
CA ILE A 54 4.62 3.67 -1.52
C ILE A 54 5.12 3.51 -0.09
N ILE A 55 5.85 4.51 0.38
CA ILE A 55 6.35 4.61 1.75
C ILE A 55 5.71 5.82 2.41
N GLY A 56 5.09 5.63 3.57
CA GLY A 56 4.46 6.69 4.34
C GLY A 56 3.80 6.16 5.61
N HIS A 57 3.00 6.97 6.28
CA HIS A 57 2.40 6.63 7.55
C HIS A 57 1.04 5.96 7.38
N GLY A 58 0.86 4.83 8.06
CA GLY A 58 -0.42 4.16 8.20
C GLY A 58 -1.32 4.84 9.23
N ARG A 59 -2.52 4.30 9.40
CA ARG A 59 -3.56 4.88 10.26
C ARG A 59 -3.14 5.10 11.72
N ASN A 60 -2.24 4.29 12.27
CA ASN A 60 -1.79 4.41 13.66
C ASN A 60 -0.43 5.14 13.77
N GLY A 61 0.00 5.83 12.71
CA GLY A 61 1.26 6.58 12.68
C GLY A 61 2.51 5.72 12.50
N GLN A 62 2.37 4.43 12.26
CA GLN A 62 3.49 3.55 11.91
C GLN A 62 3.96 3.83 10.48
N LEU A 63 5.28 3.80 10.26
CA LEU A 63 5.84 3.88 8.91
C LEU A 63 5.60 2.55 8.19
N LEU A 64 4.98 2.60 7.01
CA LEU A 64 4.63 1.46 6.17
C LEU A 64 5.35 1.53 4.84
N VAL A 65 5.63 0.36 4.27
CA VAL A 65 6.01 0.16 2.87
C VAL A 65 4.92 -0.72 2.25
N VAL A 66 4.28 -0.24 1.19
CA VAL A 66 3.16 -0.92 0.51
C VAL A 66 3.52 -1.14 -0.95
N SER A 67 3.23 -2.34 -1.47
CA SER A 67 3.54 -2.82 -2.82
C SER A 67 2.47 -3.76 -3.40
#